data_AF-X1D2M6-F1
#
_entry.id   AF-X1D2M6-F1
#
_cell.length_a   1.000
_cell.length_b   1.000
_cell.length_c   1.000
_cell.angle_alpha   90.00
_cell.angle_beta   90.00
_cell.angle_gamma   90.00
#
_symmetry.space_group_name_H-M   'P 1'
#
loop_
_entity.id
_entity.type
_entity.pdbx_description
1 polymer ?
#
loop_
_entity_poly.entity_id
_entity_poly.type
_entity_poly.pdbx_seq_one_letter_code
_entity_poly.pdbx_strand_id
1 'polypeptide(L)' 'MEEKVYIFDTTLRDGEQVPGCQLNTLEKIEVGKALESLGVD' A
#
# COMPACT_ATOMS: atom_id res chain seq x y z
N MET A 1 -8.45 25.23 14.26
CA MET A 1 -7.55 24.42 13.41
C MET A 1 -8.28 23.11 13.18
N GLU A 2 -8.51 22.73 11.94
CA GLU A 2 -9.11 21.42 11.64
C GLU A 2 -8.14 20.31 12.04
N GLU A 3 -8.63 19.28 12.71
CA GLU A 3 -7.85 18.08 13.01
C GLU A 3 -7.61 17.33 11.70
N LYS A 4 -6.34 17.24 11.29
CA LYS A 4 -5.91 16.46 10.12
C LYS A 4 -5.34 15.14 10.59
N VAL A 5 -5.83 14.05 9.99
CA VAL A 5 -5.29 12.71 10.18
C VAL A 5 -4.37 12.41 9.00
N TYR A 6 -3.15 11.96 9.31
CA TYR A 6 -2.18 11.51 8.30
C TYR A 6 -2.20 9.99 8.29
N ILE A 7 -2.27 9.42 7.09
CA ILE A 7 -2.20 7.98 6.88
C ILE A 7 -0.83 7.69 6.27
N PHE A 8 -0.09 6.76 6.89
CA PHE A 8 1.16 6.25 6.35
C PHE A 8 0.91 4.82 5.89
N ASP A 9 0.92 4.60 4.58
CA ASP A 9 0.63 3.28 4.01
C ASP A 9 1.87 2.39 4.00
N THR A 10 1.74 1.21 4.60
CA THR A 10 2.74 0.16 4.59
C THR A 10 2.24 -1.11 3.91
N THR A 11 1.12 -1.04 3.19
CA THR A 11 0.36 -2.19 2.67
C THR A 11 1.24 -3.11 1.82
N LEU A 12 1.98 -2.55 0.85
CA LEU A 12 2.86 -3.33 -0.03
C LEU A 12 4.00 -4.01 0.73
N ARG A 13 4.58 -3.31 1.71
CA ARG A 13 5.71 -3.82 2.49
C ARG A 13 5.23 -4.91 3.44
N ASP A 14 4.17 -4.64 4.20
CA ASP A 14 3.68 -5.56 5.23
C ASP A 14 3.11 -6.82 4.58
N GLY A 15 2.42 -6.69 3.44
CA GLY A 15 1.94 -7.83 2.66
C GLY A 15 3.07 -8.80 2.28
N GLU A 16 4.18 -8.30 1.76
CA GLU A 16 5.35 -9.13 1.41
C GLU A 16 6.06 -9.78 2.60
N GLN A 17 5.94 -9.19 3.80
CA GLN A 17 6.57 -9.74 5.00
C GLN A 17 5.71 -10.83 5.66
N VAL A 18 4.46 -11.01 5.23
CA VAL A 18 3.57 -12.08 5.71
C VAL A 18 4.00 -13.43 5.10
N PRO A 19 4.27 -14.47 5.92
CA PRO A 19 4.59 -15.79 5.42
C PRO A 19 3.51 -16.33 4.47
N GLY A 20 3.91 -16.75 3.28
CA GLY A 20 2.99 -17.28 2.26
C GLY A 20 2.24 -16.21 1.46
N CYS A 21 2.49 -14.92 1.72
CA CYS A 21 2.03 -13.84 0.86
C CYS A 21 3.24 -13.30 0.08
N GLN A 22 3.33 -13.67 -1.19
CA GLN A 22 4.40 -13.24 -2.09
C GLN A 22 3.77 -12.75 -3.37
N LEU A 23 3.82 -11.44 -3.56
CA LEU A 23 3.43 -10.77 -4.78
C LEU A 23 4.63 -10.76 -5.73
N ASN A 24 4.38 -11.15 -6.97
CA ASN A 24 5.33 -10.93 -8.04
C ASN A 24 5.39 -9.43 -8.40
N THR A 25 6.37 -9.06 -9.22
CA THR A 25 6.59 -7.66 -9.60
C THR A 25 5.36 -7.00 -10.23
N LEU A 26 4.58 -7.72 -11.03
CA LEU A 26 3.39 -7.16 -11.68
C LEU A 26 2.27 -6.93 -10.67
N GLU A 27 2.03 -7.89 -9.77
CA GLU A 27 1.04 -7.75 -8.69
C GLU A 27 1.36 -6.58 -7.76
N LYS A 28 2.64 -6.35 -7.46
CA LYS A 28 3.09 -5.17 -6.69
C LYS A 28 2.75 -3.86 -7.40
N ILE A 29 2.92 -3.80 -8.72
CA ILE A 29 2.60 -2.62 -9.52
C ILE A 29 1.09 -2.38 -9.54
N GLU A 30 0.28 -3.43 -9.64
CA GLU A 30 -1.18 -3.34 -9.62
C GLU A 30 -1.69 -2.80 -8.29
N VAL A 31 -1.20 -3.34 -7.16
CA VAL A 31 -1.55 -2.86 -5.82
C VAL A 31 -1.07 -1.42 -5.62
N GLY A 32 0.15 -1.07 -6.05
CA GLY A 32 0.67 0.29 -5.96
C GLY A 32 -0.20 1.32 -6.71
N LYS A 33 -0.64 1.00 -7.93
CA LYS A 33 -1.57 1.85 -8.69
C LYS A 33 -2.94 1.97 -8.03
N ALA A 34 -3.42 0.90 -7.40
CA ALA A 34 -4.67 0.93 -6.67
C ALA A 34 -4.58 1.86 -5.46
N LEU A 35 -3.50 1.79 -4.68
CA LEU A 35 -3.23 2.69 -3.55
C LEU A 35 -3.13 4.16 -3.99
N GLU A 36 -2.38 4.42 -5.06
CA GLU A 36 -2.28 5.76 -5.67
C GLU A 36 -3.66 6.30 -6.08
N SER A 37 -4.52 5.47 -6.68
CA SER A 37 -5.88 5.87 -7.09
C SER A 37 -6.80 6.23 -5.92
N LEU A 38 -6.50 5.74 -4.72
CA LEU A 38 -7.21 6.07 -3.48
C LEU A 38 -6.70 7.37 -2.85
N GLY A 39 -5.70 8.03 -3.45
CA GLY A 39 -5.08 9.25 -2.93
C GLY A 39 -4.15 9.00 -1.76
N VAL A 40 -3.65 7.77 -1.61
CA VAL A 40 -2.57 7.45 -0.68
C VAL A 40 -1.27 7.97 -1.31
N ASP A 41 -0.72 9.02 -0.70
CA ASP A 41 0.60 9.63 -0.95
C ASP A 41 1.63 9.06 0.04
#